data_AF-A0A4Y6V0Q7-F1
#
_entry.id   AF-A0A4Y6V0Q7-F1
#
_cell.length_a   1.000
_cell.length_b   1.000
_cell.length_c   1.000
_cell.angle_alpha   90.00
_cell.angle_beta   90.00
_cell.angle_gamma   90.00
#
_symmetry.space_group_name_H-M   'P 1'
#
loop_
_entity.id
_entity.type
_entity.pdbx_description
1 polymer ?
#
loop_
_entity_poly.entity_id
_entity_poly.type
_entity_poly.pdbx_seq_one_letter_code
_entity_poly.pdbx_strand_id
1 'polypeptide(L)'
;MAFFDRRTFARLPLSALAALLLFGSVPALAQQPADLTSASVSPSPVSGVRPPSGIGLQDEDRVRLLREARALYAFNEFPDRPSDYDQFYESFKMAGFAAFRAAFDPASKREELTAAAQSVHDFPQYELYAGVYNVPVDTILFEQELQLRLYEEFGSEPGQRTEADAERFMQHIALMRDQLYPLVSRDYWNPDVWPIFWTYLNVKADFEDLRSGRADLFAQTFRYRTDVLNRTVDGRLSPAQTAGFDAAVRELETRLATFGAPEAIEAALAGVRAAYASLPASGTPAAGLSADLAAARALLDLPRGIRSGQYPASAFGALRRAINEAQRALEQGGPDARLAQARSALASAVSAFRAKQKP
;
A
#
# COMPACT_ATOMS: atom_id res chain seq x y z
N MET A 1 -7.33 -37.61 -45.03
CA MET A 1 -7.73 -38.41 -43.85
C MET A 1 -6.47 -38.95 -43.21
N ALA A 2 -5.93 -38.25 -42.21
CA ALA A 2 -4.79 -38.69 -41.42
C ALA A 2 -5.22 -38.65 -39.95
N PHE A 3 -5.13 -39.79 -39.27
CA PHE A 3 -5.52 -39.97 -37.88
C PHE A 3 -4.53 -39.25 -36.95
N PHE A 4 -5.05 -38.39 -36.07
CA PHE A 4 -4.29 -37.80 -34.97
C PHE A 4 -4.10 -38.83 -33.85
N ASP A 5 -2.84 -39.10 -33.50
CA ASP A 5 -2.44 -39.98 -32.40
C ASP A 5 -2.51 -39.22 -31.06
N ARG A 6 -3.45 -39.63 -30.19
CA ARG A 6 -3.65 -39.10 -28.83
C ARG A 6 -2.85 -39.94 -27.83
N ARG A 7 -1.51 -39.81 -27.77
CA ARG A 7 -0.69 -40.44 -26.72
C ARG A 7 0.53 -39.62 -26.29
N THR A 8 0.28 -38.39 -25.86
CA THR A 8 1.29 -37.61 -25.11
C THR A 8 0.60 -36.68 -24.10
N PHE A 9 -0.14 -37.26 -23.15
CA PHE A 9 -0.34 -36.60 -21.87
C PHE A 9 0.94 -36.81 -21.06
N ALA A 10 1.80 -35.79 -21.04
CA ALA A 10 2.96 -35.74 -20.18
C ALA A 10 2.50 -35.85 -18.72
N ARG A 11 3.10 -36.79 -17.98
CA ARG A 11 2.91 -36.91 -16.53
C ARG A 11 3.41 -35.62 -15.89
N LEU A 12 2.52 -34.85 -15.26
CA LEU A 12 2.90 -33.79 -14.33
C LEU A 12 3.86 -34.39 -13.29
N PRO A 13 5.07 -33.83 -13.11
CA PRO A 13 6.01 -34.36 -12.14
C PRO A 13 5.48 -34.12 -10.72
N LEU A 14 5.46 -35.18 -9.90
CA LEU A 14 5.01 -35.19 -8.49
C LEU A 14 5.68 -34.11 -7.60
N SER A 15 6.78 -33.51 -8.05
CA SER A 15 7.48 -32.43 -7.37
C SER A 15 6.69 -31.12 -7.25
N ALA A 16 5.72 -30.85 -8.14
CA ALA A 16 4.83 -29.69 -8.01
C ALA A 16 3.87 -29.82 -6.81
N LEU A 17 3.47 -31.05 -6.45
CA LEU A 17 2.59 -31.30 -5.30
C LEU A 17 3.32 -31.16 -3.95
N ALA A 18 4.64 -31.41 -3.91
CA ALA A 18 5.44 -31.29 -2.69
C ALA A 18 5.76 -29.83 -2.32
N ALA A 19 5.81 -28.92 -3.30
CA ALA A 19 5.98 -27.49 -3.03
C ALA A 19 4.73 -26.83 -2.44
N LEU A 20 3.53 -27.35 -2.76
CA LEU A 20 2.25 -26.88 -2.23
C LEU A 20 2.06 -27.20 -0.73
N LEU A 21 2.73 -28.23 -0.21
CA LEU A 21 2.59 -28.69 1.18
C LEU A 21 3.60 -28.05 2.16
N LEU A 22 4.55 -27.24 1.69
CA LEU A 22 5.58 -26.62 2.52
C LEU A 22 5.28 -25.17 2.97
N PHE A 23 4.12 -24.61 2.62
CA PHE A 23 3.64 -23.34 3.19
C PHE A 23 2.96 -23.55 4.55
N GLY A 24 3.65 -24.24 5.44
CA GLY A 24 3.18 -24.55 6.78
C GLY A 24 3.34 -23.38 7.74
N SER A 25 2.18 -22.88 8.18
CA SER A 25 1.83 -22.49 9.55
C SER A 25 2.38 -21.19 10.15
N VAL A 26 1.49 -20.21 10.32
CA VAL A 26 1.54 -19.21 11.41
C VAL A 26 0.26 -19.36 12.24
N PRO A 27 0.31 -19.29 13.58
CA PRO A 27 -0.91 -19.37 14.37
C PRO A 27 -1.79 -18.14 14.11
N ALA A 28 -2.96 -18.40 13.55
CA ALA A 28 -4.08 -17.49 13.51
C ALA A 28 -4.30 -16.79 14.86
N LEU A 29 -4.31 -15.46 14.84
CA LEU A 29 -4.80 -14.64 15.93
C LEU A 29 -6.29 -14.96 16.13
N ALA A 30 -6.61 -15.66 17.21
CA ALA A 30 -7.97 -15.93 17.62
C ALA A 30 -8.73 -14.60 17.87
N GLN A 31 -9.52 -14.17 16.89
CA GLN A 31 -10.58 -13.20 17.08
C GLN A 31 -11.91 -13.94 17.20
N GLN A 32 -12.70 -13.59 18.22
CA GLN A 32 -14.04 -14.13 18.43
C GLN A 32 -14.94 -13.83 17.21
N PRO A 33 -15.80 -14.79 16.80
CA PRO A 33 -16.71 -14.58 15.70
C PRO A 33 -17.76 -13.54 16.09
N ALA A 34 -17.73 -12.38 15.43
CA ALA A 34 -18.90 -11.53 15.30
C ALA A 34 -19.73 -12.08 14.14
N ASP A 35 -21.03 -12.29 14.37
CA ASP A 35 -21.99 -12.76 13.38
C ASP A 35 -21.93 -11.89 12.10
N LEU A 36 -21.49 -12.49 11.00
CA LEU A 36 -21.44 -11.88 9.67
C LEU A 36 -22.58 -12.43 8.81
N THR A 37 -23.78 -11.86 8.98
CA THR A 37 -24.78 -11.88 7.91
C THR A 37 -24.42 -10.81 6.89
N SER A 38 -24.32 -11.25 5.64
CA SER A 38 -24.18 -10.47 4.41
C SER A 38 -25.23 -9.38 4.28
N ALA A 39 -24.90 -8.22 4.80
CA ALA A 39 -25.21 -6.94 4.17
C ALA A 39 -23.87 -6.26 3.91
N SER A 40 -23.73 -5.61 2.77
CA SER A 40 -22.72 -4.58 2.55
C SER A 40 -22.98 -3.45 3.55
N VAL A 41 -22.63 -3.68 4.81
CA VAL A 41 -22.55 -2.65 5.82
C VAL A 41 -21.29 -1.89 5.43
N SER A 42 -21.46 -0.88 4.58
CA SER A 42 -20.52 0.23 4.55
C SER A 42 -20.21 0.52 6.02
N PRO A 43 -18.96 0.39 6.48
CA PRO A 43 -18.66 0.69 7.87
C PRO A 43 -19.17 2.10 8.08
N SER A 44 -20.17 2.25 8.96
CA SER A 44 -20.72 3.55 9.30
C SER A 44 -19.51 4.44 9.56
N PRO A 45 -19.34 5.55 8.82
CA PRO A 45 -18.14 6.36 8.93
C PRO A 45 -17.98 6.66 10.41
N VAL A 46 -16.87 6.20 11.00
CA VAL A 46 -16.52 6.55 12.37
C VAL A 46 -16.55 8.06 12.40
N SER A 47 -17.60 8.61 13.00
CA SER A 47 -17.98 10.00 12.85
C SER A 47 -16.84 10.87 13.36
N GLY A 48 -16.27 11.70 12.49
CA GLY A 48 -15.44 12.83 12.91
C GLY A 48 -14.31 13.23 11.97
N VAL A 49 -13.64 12.29 11.31
CA VAL A 49 -12.40 12.59 10.56
C VAL A 49 -12.63 12.42 9.06
N ARG A 50 -12.99 13.53 8.38
CA ARG A 50 -13.19 13.56 6.93
C ARG A 50 -11.86 13.83 6.20
N PRO A 51 -11.57 13.13 5.09
CA PRO A 51 -10.45 13.45 4.21
C PRO A 51 -10.49 14.90 3.72
N PRO A 52 -9.34 15.60 3.62
CA PRO A 52 -9.28 16.95 3.03
C PRO A 52 -9.85 17.01 1.61
N SER A 53 -9.68 15.92 0.83
CA SER A 53 -10.26 15.78 -0.51
C SER A 53 -11.79 15.66 -0.51
N GLY A 54 -12.39 15.34 0.63
CA GLY A 54 -13.79 14.95 0.75
C GLY A 54 -14.11 13.54 0.22
N ILE A 55 -13.12 12.81 -0.29
CA ILE A 55 -13.24 11.47 -0.90
C ILE A 55 -12.74 10.42 0.10
N GLY A 56 -13.65 9.56 0.55
CA GLY A 56 -13.33 8.47 1.49
C GLY A 56 -12.61 7.29 0.84
N LEU A 57 -12.01 6.41 1.66
CA LEU A 57 -11.43 5.15 1.18
C LEU A 57 -12.45 4.24 0.49
N GLN A 58 -13.74 4.36 0.88
CA GLN A 58 -14.85 3.59 0.33
C GLN A 58 -15.41 4.18 -0.98
N ASP A 59 -14.83 5.27 -1.50
CA ASP A 59 -15.23 5.81 -2.80
C ASP A 59 -14.92 4.80 -3.91
N GLU A 60 -15.90 4.56 -4.78
CA GLU A 60 -15.85 3.49 -5.77
C GLU A 60 -14.64 3.61 -6.71
N ASP A 61 -14.32 4.82 -7.18
CA ASP A 61 -13.18 5.05 -8.07
C ASP A 61 -11.86 4.77 -7.36
N ARG A 62 -11.76 5.13 -6.07
CA ARG A 62 -10.58 4.88 -5.25
C ARG A 62 -10.39 3.39 -4.98
N VAL A 63 -11.47 2.67 -4.62
CA VAL A 63 -11.43 1.22 -4.40
C VAL A 63 -11.05 0.50 -5.69
N ARG A 64 -11.65 0.87 -6.82
CA ARG A 64 -11.29 0.32 -8.14
C ARG A 64 -9.82 0.56 -8.46
N LEU A 65 -9.32 1.78 -8.28
CA LEU A 65 -7.93 2.12 -8.56
C LEU A 65 -6.94 1.37 -7.64
N LEU A 66 -7.24 1.20 -6.35
CA LEU A 66 -6.41 0.38 -5.45
C LEU A 66 -6.32 -1.07 -5.94
N ARG A 67 -7.45 -1.64 -6.38
CA ARG A 67 -7.50 -3.01 -6.92
C ARG A 67 -6.67 -3.13 -8.18
N GLU A 68 -6.89 -2.25 -9.16
CA GLU A 68 -6.21 -2.25 -10.46
C GLU A 68 -4.70 -2.02 -10.31
N ALA A 69 -4.29 -1.09 -9.44
CA ALA A 69 -2.88 -0.82 -9.17
C ALA A 69 -2.12 -2.05 -8.65
N ARG A 70 -2.80 -2.89 -7.86
CA ARG A 70 -2.20 -4.13 -7.32
C ARG A 70 -2.32 -5.29 -8.29
N ALA A 71 -3.39 -5.36 -9.07
CA ALA A 71 -3.48 -6.30 -10.19
C ALA A 71 -2.29 -6.09 -11.15
N LEU A 72 -1.92 -4.83 -11.41
CA LEU A 72 -0.75 -4.47 -12.20
C LEU A 72 0.56 -4.91 -11.53
N TYR A 73 0.66 -4.80 -10.20
CA TYR A 73 1.82 -5.36 -9.48
C TYR A 73 1.86 -6.89 -9.51
N ALA A 74 0.71 -7.56 -9.40
CA ALA A 74 0.62 -9.02 -9.48
C ALA A 74 1.08 -9.54 -10.84
N PHE A 75 0.73 -8.82 -11.90
CA PHE A 75 1.27 -9.05 -13.23
C PHE A 75 2.80 -8.95 -13.27
N ASN A 76 3.36 -8.00 -12.52
CA ASN A 76 4.80 -7.76 -12.45
C ASN A 76 5.58 -8.88 -11.71
N GLU A 77 4.93 -9.70 -10.88
CA GLU A 77 5.56 -10.86 -10.23
C GLU A 77 5.45 -12.16 -11.05
N PHE A 78 4.82 -12.11 -12.23
CA PHE A 78 4.67 -13.29 -13.09
C PHE A 78 5.92 -13.80 -13.85
N PRO A 79 7.06 -13.08 -14.01
CA PRO A 79 8.11 -13.60 -14.89
C PRO A 79 9.15 -14.48 -14.18
N ASP A 80 9.11 -15.77 -14.52
CA ASP A 80 10.23 -16.71 -14.43
C ASP A 80 11.21 -16.56 -15.63
N ARG A 81 10.93 -15.65 -16.60
CA ARG A 81 11.79 -15.38 -17.77
C ARG A 81 11.82 -13.89 -18.17
N PRO A 82 12.94 -13.17 -17.95
CA PRO A 82 13.07 -11.72 -18.13
C PRO A 82 12.94 -11.18 -19.57
N SER A 83 13.35 -11.94 -20.59
CA SER A 83 13.81 -11.35 -21.87
C SER A 83 12.81 -10.52 -22.66
N ASP A 84 11.50 -10.84 -22.59
CA ASP A 84 10.52 -10.25 -23.50
C ASP A 84 9.79 -9.05 -22.87
N TYR A 85 9.94 -8.87 -21.56
CA TYR A 85 9.19 -7.89 -20.76
C TYR A 85 10.04 -6.88 -20.01
N ASP A 86 11.36 -7.10 -19.94
CA ASP A 86 12.30 -6.25 -19.19
C ASP A 86 12.15 -4.76 -19.51
N GLN A 87 11.89 -4.42 -20.78
CA GLN A 87 11.76 -3.01 -21.21
C GLN A 87 10.49 -2.32 -20.69
N PHE A 88 9.44 -3.08 -20.38
CA PHE A 88 8.16 -2.55 -19.91
C PHE A 88 7.96 -2.71 -18.41
N TYR A 89 8.67 -3.64 -17.79
CA TYR A 89 8.59 -4.00 -16.37
C TYR A 89 8.66 -2.78 -15.43
N GLU A 90 9.70 -1.97 -15.58
CA GLU A 90 9.88 -0.78 -14.73
C GLU A 90 8.76 0.24 -14.95
N SER A 91 8.23 0.37 -16.17
CA SER A 91 7.10 1.26 -16.45
C SER A 91 5.81 0.80 -15.76
N PHE A 92 5.49 -0.50 -15.79
CA PHE A 92 4.33 -1.04 -15.08
C PHE A 92 4.44 -0.87 -13.59
N LYS A 93 5.60 -1.23 -13.04
CA LYS A 93 5.88 -1.10 -11.62
C LYS A 93 5.71 0.34 -11.16
N MET A 94 6.29 1.29 -11.91
CA MET A 94 6.18 2.71 -11.58
C MET A 94 4.75 3.23 -11.65
N ALA A 95 3.97 2.84 -12.65
CA ALA A 95 2.58 3.27 -12.75
C ALA A 95 1.66 2.60 -11.72
N GLY A 96 1.86 1.30 -11.43
CA GLY A 96 1.16 0.60 -10.36
C GLY A 96 1.41 1.26 -9.01
N PHE A 97 2.66 1.60 -8.69
CA PHE A 97 2.98 2.35 -7.47
C PHE A 97 2.37 3.76 -7.46
N ALA A 98 2.41 4.48 -8.59
CA ALA A 98 1.83 5.82 -8.67
C ALA A 98 0.32 5.79 -8.46
N ALA A 99 -0.38 4.84 -9.11
CA ALA A 99 -1.80 4.63 -8.96
C ALA A 99 -2.18 4.22 -7.53
N PHE A 100 -1.43 3.29 -6.94
CA PHE A 100 -1.63 2.89 -5.55
C PHE A 100 -1.46 4.08 -4.61
N ARG A 101 -0.40 4.89 -4.76
CA ARG A 101 -0.17 6.08 -3.93
C ARG A 101 -1.29 7.10 -4.04
N ALA A 102 -1.74 7.42 -5.26
CA ALA A 102 -2.87 8.33 -5.48
C ALA A 102 -4.15 7.79 -4.81
N ALA A 103 -4.43 6.51 -5.00
CA ALA A 103 -5.61 5.89 -4.42
C ALA A 103 -5.52 5.70 -2.89
N PHE A 104 -4.32 5.68 -2.33
CA PHE A 104 -4.12 5.54 -0.88
C PHE A 104 -3.96 6.88 -0.14
N ASP A 105 -3.75 7.99 -0.86
CA ASP A 105 -3.59 9.31 -0.29
C ASP A 105 -4.94 10.00 0.00
N PRO A 106 -5.29 10.27 1.27
CA PRO A 106 -6.53 10.99 1.59
C PRO A 106 -6.58 12.42 1.05
N ALA A 107 -5.45 13.02 0.66
CA ALA A 107 -5.42 14.31 -0.02
C ALA A 107 -5.84 14.23 -1.50
N SER A 108 -5.81 13.06 -2.12
CA SER A 108 -5.99 12.96 -3.57
C SER A 108 -7.35 13.39 -4.06
N LYS A 109 -7.36 14.22 -5.10
CA LYS A 109 -8.55 14.78 -5.73
C LYS A 109 -9.08 13.84 -6.81
N ARG A 110 -10.34 14.05 -7.23
CA ARG A 110 -10.97 13.25 -8.31
C ARG A 110 -10.15 13.27 -9.60
N GLU A 111 -9.65 14.43 -10.00
CA GLU A 111 -8.82 14.58 -11.20
C GLU A 111 -7.53 13.75 -11.14
N GLU A 112 -6.90 13.67 -9.97
CA GLU A 112 -5.68 12.88 -9.75
C GLU A 112 -5.98 11.37 -9.78
N LEU A 113 -7.10 10.94 -9.19
CA LEU A 113 -7.56 9.55 -9.25
C LEU A 113 -7.89 9.15 -10.69
N THR A 114 -8.58 10.02 -11.45
CA THR A 114 -8.89 9.77 -12.86
C THR A 114 -7.62 9.69 -13.71
N ALA A 115 -6.66 10.61 -13.52
CA ALA A 115 -5.40 10.58 -14.25
C ALA A 115 -4.57 9.31 -13.93
N ALA A 116 -4.58 8.87 -12.67
CA ALA A 116 -3.93 7.64 -12.25
C ALA A 116 -4.63 6.37 -12.79
N ALA A 117 -5.96 6.36 -12.88
CA ALA A 117 -6.69 5.26 -13.51
C ALA A 117 -6.38 5.20 -15.01
N GLN A 118 -6.38 6.35 -15.69
CA GLN A 118 -6.07 6.44 -17.10
C GLN A 118 -4.65 5.92 -17.38
N SER A 119 -3.66 6.25 -16.55
CA SER A 119 -2.30 5.75 -16.74
C SER A 119 -2.22 4.23 -16.61
N VAL A 120 -3.01 3.60 -15.74
CA VAL A 120 -3.11 2.13 -15.66
C VAL A 120 -3.81 1.54 -16.88
N HIS A 121 -4.81 2.21 -17.45
CA HIS A 121 -5.57 1.73 -18.61
C HIS A 121 -4.88 1.95 -19.95
N ASP A 122 -4.03 2.98 -20.07
CA ASP A 122 -3.27 3.33 -21.29
C ASP A 122 -2.13 2.36 -21.60
N PHE A 123 -1.81 1.43 -20.70
CA PHE A 123 -0.76 0.43 -20.95
C PHE A 123 -1.15 -0.53 -22.08
N PRO A 124 -0.18 -0.96 -22.92
CA PRO A 124 -0.45 -1.78 -24.09
C PRO A 124 -0.96 -3.16 -23.65
N GLN A 125 -2.29 -3.30 -23.68
CA GLN A 125 -3.04 -4.48 -23.25
C GLN A 125 -2.66 -5.77 -24.01
N TYR A 126 -2.16 -5.63 -25.24
CA TYR A 126 -2.02 -6.75 -26.18
C TYR A 126 -0.58 -7.19 -26.42
N GLU A 127 0.36 -6.25 -26.57
CA GLU A 127 1.75 -6.56 -26.95
C GLU A 127 2.51 -7.36 -25.88
N LEU A 128 2.06 -7.26 -24.62
CA LEU A 128 2.66 -7.98 -23.50
C LEU A 128 2.17 -9.43 -23.38
N TYR A 129 0.93 -9.71 -23.79
CA TYR A 129 0.43 -11.09 -23.74
C TYR A 129 1.05 -11.95 -24.85
N ALA A 130 1.54 -11.30 -25.91
CA ALA A 130 2.08 -11.90 -27.11
C ALA A 130 3.50 -12.54 -26.99
N GLY A 131 4.14 -12.54 -25.81
CA GLY A 131 5.50 -13.08 -25.66
C GLY A 131 5.59 -14.57 -25.32
N VAL A 132 4.58 -15.14 -24.64
CA VAL A 132 4.74 -16.46 -24.01
C VAL A 132 3.97 -17.54 -24.75
N TYR A 133 4.71 -18.48 -25.33
CA TYR A 133 4.19 -19.78 -25.76
C TYR A 133 3.20 -20.34 -24.74
N ASN A 134 1.98 -20.63 -25.21
CA ASN A 134 0.94 -21.53 -24.68
C ASN A 134 0.96 -21.84 -23.17
N VAL A 135 -0.22 -21.70 -22.55
CA VAL A 135 -0.60 -22.26 -21.24
C VAL A 135 -0.37 -21.45 -19.93
N PRO A 136 -0.09 -20.12 -19.87
CA PRO A 136 -0.03 -19.46 -18.55
C PRO A 136 -1.39 -19.36 -17.88
N VAL A 137 -2.39 -18.73 -18.51
CA VAL A 137 -3.63 -18.33 -17.81
C VAL A 137 -4.44 -19.53 -17.32
N ASP A 138 -4.62 -20.56 -18.14
CA ASP A 138 -5.33 -21.77 -17.71
C ASP A 138 -4.59 -22.55 -16.61
N THR A 139 -3.25 -22.66 -16.72
CA THR A 139 -2.44 -23.30 -15.67
C THR A 139 -2.55 -22.53 -14.36
N ILE A 140 -2.46 -21.21 -14.43
CA ILE A 140 -2.58 -20.32 -13.27
C ILE A 140 -3.96 -20.48 -12.63
N LEU A 141 -5.02 -20.42 -13.43
CA LEU A 141 -6.40 -20.58 -12.96
C LEU A 141 -6.59 -21.96 -12.32
N PHE A 142 -6.03 -23.02 -12.91
CA PHE A 142 -6.07 -24.37 -12.37
C PHE A 142 -5.29 -24.50 -11.05
N GLU A 143 -4.08 -23.95 -10.96
CA GLU A 143 -3.28 -23.95 -9.73
C GLU A 143 -3.99 -23.24 -8.59
N GLN A 144 -4.63 -22.10 -8.88
CA GLN A 144 -5.44 -21.37 -7.91
C GLN A 144 -6.66 -22.17 -7.48
N GLU A 145 -7.39 -22.78 -8.42
CA GLU A 145 -8.52 -23.67 -8.10
C GLU A 145 -8.08 -24.83 -7.18
N LEU A 146 -6.94 -25.46 -7.50
CA LEU A 146 -6.38 -26.54 -6.70
C LEU A 146 -6.04 -26.05 -5.27
N GLN A 147 -5.40 -24.89 -5.13
CA GLN A 147 -5.09 -24.30 -3.82
C GLN A 147 -6.36 -24.05 -2.99
N LEU A 148 -7.46 -23.65 -3.61
CA LEU A 148 -8.75 -23.43 -2.94
C LEU A 148 -9.40 -24.74 -2.51
N ARG A 149 -9.39 -25.76 -3.38
CA ARG A 149 -9.95 -27.07 -3.05
C ARG A 149 -9.17 -27.73 -1.91
N LEU A 150 -7.84 -27.66 -1.94
CA LEU A 150 -7.00 -28.12 -0.83
C LEU A 150 -7.35 -27.37 0.47
N TYR A 151 -7.63 -26.07 0.38
CA TYR A 151 -8.05 -25.28 1.53
C TYR A 151 -9.41 -25.70 2.10
N GLU A 152 -10.41 -25.98 1.26
CA GLU A 152 -11.70 -26.50 1.72
C GLU A 152 -11.56 -27.89 2.34
N GLU A 153 -10.70 -28.75 1.78
CA GLU A 153 -10.51 -30.13 2.24
C GLU A 153 -9.73 -30.21 3.56
N PHE A 154 -8.69 -29.40 3.72
CA PHE A 154 -7.79 -29.46 4.89
C PHE A 154 -8.00 -28.34 5.92
N GLY A 155 -8.89 -27.39 5.62
CA GLY A 155 -9.27 -26.29 6.50
C GLY A 155 -8.32 -25.09 6.48
N SER A 156 -8.85 -23.97 6.98
CA SER A 156 -8.14 -22.71 7.21
C SER A 156 -7.21 -22.73 8.41
N GLU A 157 -6.20 -21.86 8.38
CA GLU A 157 -5.86 -21.14 9.60
C GLU A 157 -7.03 -20.24 10.01
N PRO A 158 -7.49 -20.28 11.28
CA PRO A 158 -8.61 -19.46 11.75
C PRO A 158 -8.48 -17.97 11.33
N GLY A 159 -9.57 -17.34 10.91
CA GLY A 159 -9.58 -15.91 10.58
C GLY A 159 -9.02 -15.51 9.21
N GLN A 160 -8.53 -16.45 8.38
CA GLN A 160 -8.03 -16.10 7.04
C GLN A 160 -9.12 -15.90 5.98
N ARG A 161 -10.20 -16.70 6.00
CA ARG A 161 -11.35 -16.60 5.06
C ARG A 161 -12.44 -17.61 5.41
N THR A 162 -13.66 -17.33 4.95
CA THR A 162 -14.80 -18.25 5.07
C THR A 162 -14.85 -19.24 3.91
N GLU A 163 -15.53 -20.37 4.09
CA GLU A 163 -15.84 -21.31 3.00
C GLU A 163 -16.58 -20.62 1.84
N ALA A 164 -17.50 -19.70 2.18
CA ALA A 164 -18.23 -18.89 1.19
C ALA A 164 -17.31 -17.99 0.34
N ASP A 165 -16.21 -17.47 0.91
CA ASP A 165 -15.24 -16.69 0.15
C ASP A 165 -14.44 -17.55 -0.84
N ALA A 166 -14.07 -18.78 -0.43
CA ALA A 166 -13.39 -19.74 -1.28
C ALA A 166 -14.29 -20.19 -2.44
N GLU A 167 -15.54 -20.53 -2.14
CA GLU A 167 -16.54 -20.92 -3.14
C GLU A 167 -16.76 -19.79 -4.16
N ARG A 168 -16.96 -18.55 -3.71
CA ARG A 168 -17.11 -17.38 -4.59
C ARG A 168 -15.92 -17.22 -5.53
N PHE A 169 -14.70 -17.40 -5.02
CA PHE A 169 -13.49 -17.27 -5.83
C PHE A 169 -13.35 -18.42 -6.85
N MET A 170 -13.70 -19.65 -6.48
CA MET A 170 -13.78 -20.77 -7.43
C MET A 170 -14.83 -20.54 -8.52
N GLN A 171 -15.99 -19.97 -8.18
CA GLN A 171 -17.02 -19.61 -9.17
C GLN A 171 -16.51 -18.57 -10.17
N HIS A 172 -15.75 -17.57 -9.73
CA HIS A 172 -15.10 -16.62 -10.63
C HIS A 172 -14.08 -17.30 -11.55
N ILE A 173 -13.24 -18.20 -11.01
CA ILE A 173 -12.27 -18.97 -11.81
C ILE A 173 -12.99 -19.79 -12.89
N ALA A 174 -14.06 -20.49 -12.52
CA ALA A 174 -14.86 -21.28 -13.46
C ALA A 174 -15.43 -20.39 -14.59
N LEU A 175 -16.03 -19.25 -14.25
CA LEU A 175 -16.56 -18.31 -15.24
C LEU A 175 -15.46 -17.81 -16.20
N MET A 176 -14.28 -17.49 -15.68
CA MET A 176 -13.15 -17.05 -16.51
C MET A 176 -12.67 -18.16 -17.45
N ARG A 177 -12.63 -19.42 -16.99
CA ARG A 177 -12.28 -20.57 -17.85
C ARG A 177 -13.30 -20.78 -18.97
N ASP A 178 -14.59 -20.67 -18.65
CA ASP A 178 -15.68 -20.77 -19.63
C ASP A 178 -15.59 -19.69 -20.72
N GLN A 179 -15.16 -18.48 -20.36
CA GLN A 179 -14.92 -17.39 -21.32
C GLN A 179 -13.61 -17.59 -22.10
N LEU A 180 -12.56 -18.10 -21.44
CA LEU A 180 -11.23 -18.25 -22.01
C LEU A 180 -11.18 -19.36 -23.07
N TYR A 181 -11.77 -20.52 -22.80
CA TYR A 181 -11.66 -21.72 -23.65
C TYR A 181 -12.12 -21.54 -25.09
N PRO A 182 -13.27 -20.91 -25.38
CA PRO A 182 -13.67 -20.63 -26.76
C PRO A 182 -12.68 -19.73 -27.52
N LEU A 183 -12.00 -18.81 -26.83
CA LEU A 183 -11.03 -17.89 -27.44
C LEU A 183 -9.73 -18.61 -27.75
N VAL A 184 -9.12 -19.24 -26.74
CA VAL A 184 -7.80 -19.90 -26.88
C VAL A 184 -7.85 -21.14 -27.76
N SER A 185 -9.00 -21.79 -27.89
CA SER A 185 -9.18 -22.92 -28.81
C SER A 185 -9.11 -22.53 -30.28
N ARG A 186 -9.39 -21.26 -30.61
CA ARG A 186 -9.38 -20.73 -31.98
C ARG A 186 -8.10 -19.98 -32.28
N ASP A 187 -7.70 -19.12 -31.36
CA ASP A 187 -6.54 -18.28 -31.48
C ASP A 187 -6.03 -17.91 -30.07
N TYR A 188 -4.86 -18.41 -29.70
CA TYR A 188 -4.20 -18.05 -28.45
C TYR A 188 -3.85 -16.56 -28.37
N TRP A 189 -3.80 -15.89 -29.52
CA TRP A 189 -3.50 -14.49 -29.72
C TRP A 189 -4.76 -13.64 -29.81
N ASN A 190 -5.93 -14.18 -29.43
CA ASN A 190 -7.15 -13.41 -29.46
C ASN A 190 -7.05 -12.24 -28.46
N PRO A 191 -7.20 -10.97 -28.90
CA PRO A 191 -7.12 -9.80 -28.02
C PRO A 191 -8.15 -9.81 -26.89
N ASP A 192 -9.26 -10.54 -27.04
CA ASP A 192 -10.31 -10.71 -26.03
C ASP A 192 -9.84 -11.54 -24.82
N VAL A 193 -8.69 -12.22 -24.90
CA VAL A 193 -8.09 -12.94 -23.77
C VAL A 193 -7.58 -11.97 -22.69
N TRP A 194 -7.07 -10.80 -23.09
CA TRP A 194 -6.52 -9.84 -22.14
C TRP A 194 -7.56 -9.34 -21.12
N PRO A 195 -8.77 -8.88 -21.50
CA PRO A 195 -9.80 -8.51 -20.54
C PRO A 195 -10.13 -9.58 -19.50
N ILE A 196 -10.13 -10.86 -19.90
CA ILE A 196 -10.37 -11.99 -18.99
C ILE A 196 -9.20 -12.13 -18.01
N PHE A 197 -7.97 -12.07 -18.52
CA PHE A 197 -6.78 -12.13 -17.68
C PHE A 197 -6.67 -10.93 -16.72
N TRP A 198 -7.03 -9.73 -17.17
CA TRP A 198 -7.11 -8.55 -16.33
C TRP A 198 -8.16 -8.73 -15.21
N THR A 199 -9.32 -9.29 -15.55
CA THR A 199 -10.35 -9.66 -14.56
C THR A 199 -9.78 -10.62 -13.53
N TYR A 200 -9.05 -11.65 -13.98
CA TYR A 200 -8.36 -12.59 -13.10
C TYR A 200 -7.38 -11.89 -12.15
N LEU A 201 -6.51 -11.01 -12.65
CA LEU A 201 -5.53 -10.30 -11.80
C LEU A 201 -6.21 -9.44 -10.73
N ASN A 202 -7.33 -8.79 -11.06
CA ASN A 202 -8.13 -8.01 -10.11
C ASN A 202 -8.77 -8.91 -9.04
N VAL A 203 -9.37 -10.03 -9.47
CA VAL A 203 -9.98 -11.01 -8.59
C VAL A 203 -8.93 -11.62 -7.66
N LYS A 204 -7.74 -11.95 -8.18
CA LYS A 204 -6.58 -12.41 -7.39
C LYS A 204 -6.13 -11.36 -6.37
N ALA A 205 -6.06 -10.08 -6.75
CA ALA A 205 -5.68 -9.01 -5.83
C ALA A 205 -6.67 -8.88 -4.66
N ASP A 206 -7.98 -8.95 -4.93
CA ASP A 206 -9.02 -8.95 -3.88
C ASP A 206 -8.88 -10.18 -2.97
N PHE A 207 -8.60 -11.34 -3.55
CA PHE A 207 -8.41 -12.57 -2.80
C PHE A 207 -7.19 -12.50 -1.85
N GLU A 208 -6.07 -11.98 -2.34
CA GLU A 208 -4.86 -11.81 -1.54
C GLU A 208 -5.07 -10.82 -0.38
N ASP A 209 -5.86 -9.77 -0.59
CA ASP A 209 -6.20 -8.84 0.49
C ASP A 209 -7.01 -9.48 1.60
N LEU A 210 -8.02 -10.27 1.23
CA LEU A 210 -8.86 -10.99 2.17
C LEU A 210 -7.99 -11.96 2.97
N ARG A 211 -7.17 -12.75 2.26
CA ARG A 211 -6.26 -13.73 2.87
C ARG A 211 -5.28 -13.11 3.86
N SER A 212 -4.81 -11.90 3.59
CA SER A 212 -3.79 -11.22 4.40
C SER A 212 -4.34 -10.17 5.35
N GLY A 213 -5.67 -10.04 5.47
CA GLY A 213 -6.30 -9.03 6.34
C GLY A 213 -5.96 -7.58 5.95
N ARG A 214 -5.52 -7.34 4.71
CA ARG A 214 -5.01 -6.02 4.26
C ARG A 214 -6.08 -4.94 4.28
N ALA A 215 -7.35 -5.30 4.11
CA ALA A 215 -8.48 -4.36 4.15
C ALA A 215 -8.49 -3.52 5.44
N ASP A 216 -8.28 -4.15 6.59
CA ASP A 216 -8.24 -3.46 7.89
C ASP A 216 -6.99 -2.58 8.02
N LEU A 217 -5.86 -3.03 7.47
CA LEU A 217 -4.61 -2.26 7.46
C LEU A 217 -4.76 -1.00 6.60
N PHE A 218 -5.42 -1.10 5.44
CA PHE A 218 -5.75 0.06 4.60
C PHE A 218 -6.64 1.04 5.36
N ALA A 219 -7.75 0.56 5.94
CA ALA A 219 -8.68 1.39 6.66
C ALA A 219 -8.03 2.08 7.88
N GLN A 220 -7.19 1.38 8.64
CA GLN A 220 -6.47 1.95 9.77
C GLN A 220 -5.46 3.01 9.32
N THR A 221 -4.62 2.69 8.34
CA THR A 221 -3.57 3.60 7.87
C THR A 221 -4.17 4.83 7.21
N PHE A 222 -5.22 4.66 6.40
CA PHE A 222 -5.93 5.77 5.77
C PHE A 222 -6.54 6.72 6.83
N ARG A 223 -7.08 6.18 7.93
CA ARG A 223 -7.55 6.99 9.07
C ARG A 223 -6.41 7.78 9.72
N TYR A 224 -5.27 7.15 10.00
CA TYR A 224 -4.12 7.86 10.56
C TYR A 224 -3.64 8.98 9.64
N ARG A 225 -3.48 8.71 8.34
CA ARG A 225 -3.09 9.73 7.36
C ARG A 225 -4.09 10.87 7.33
N THR A 226 -5.39 10.56 7.34
CA THR A 226 -6.43 11.58 7.33
C THR A 226 -6.33 12.49 8.55
N ASP A 227 -6.17 11.93 9.75
CA ASP A 227 -5.98 12.73 10.97
C ASP A 227 -4.71 13.60 10.90
N VAL A 228 -3.58 13.03 10.47
CA VAL A 228 -2.32 13.76 10.34
C VAL A 228 -2.42 14.90 9.34
N LEU A 229 -3.06 14.67 8.19
CA LEU A 229 -3.29 15.71 7.19
C LEU A 229 -4.20 16.82 7.75
N ASN A 230 -5.31 16.46 8.40
CA ASN A 230 -6.21 17.44 9.00
C ASN A 230 -5.48 18.28 10.05
N ARG A 231 -4.68 17.67 10.93
CA ARG A 231 -3.86 18.37 11.92
C ARG A 231 -2.78 19.25 11.27
N THR A 232 -2.26 18.87 10.11
CA THR A 232 -1.30 19.68 9.36
C THR A 232 -1.98 20.90 8.73
N VAL A 233 -3.14 20.71 8.09
CA VAL A 233 -3.96 21.79 7.51
C VAL A 233 -4.40 22.79 8.58
N ASP A 234 -4.78 22.29 9.76
CA ASP A 234 -5.17 23.10 10.93
C ASP A 234 -3.97 23.76 11.65
N GLY A 235 -2.72 23.57 11.17
CA GLY A 235 -1.51 24.12 11.77
C GLY A 235 -1.10 23.49 13.12
N ARG A 236 -1.74 22.39 13.52
CA ARG A 236 -1.41 21.64 14.75
C ARG A 236 -0.20 20.73 14.58
N LEU A 237 0.16 20.36 13.36
CA LEU A 237 1.40 19.66 13.01
C LEU A 237 2.14 20.42 11.91
N SER A 238 3.46 20.45 11.99
CA SER A 238 4.34 20.95 10.93
C SER A 238 4.84 19.80 10.04
N PRO A 239 5.23 20.05 8.79
CA PRO A 239 5.80 19.01 7.91
C PRO A 239 7.02 18.28 8.50
N ALA A 240 7.84 18.97 9.29
CA ALA A 240 9.00 18.34 9.93
C ALA A 240 8.61 17.38 11.08
N GLN A 241 7.45 17.58 11.71
CA GLN A 241 6.92 16.66 12.72
C GLN A 241 6.27 15.43 12.10
N THR A 242 5.65 15.59 10.92
CA THR A 242 5.04 14.47 10.21
C THR A 242 6.06 13.65 9.42
N ALA A 243 7.25 14.18 9.14
CA ALA A 243 8.25 13.52 8.30
C ALA A 243 8.56 12.05 8.68
N GLY A 244 8.61 11.74 9.98
CA GLY A 244 8.80 10.36 10.45
C GLY A 244 7.59 9.46 10.18
N PHE A 245 6.38 9.98 10.39
CA PHE A 245 5.13 9.31 10.02
C PHE A 245 5.02 9.13 8.50
N ASP A 246 5.34 10.16 7.71
CA ASP A 246 5.31 10.11 6.25
C ASP A 246 6.34 9.11 5.69
N ALA A 247 7.49 8.95 6.34
CA ALA A 247 8.45 7.91 5.99
C ALA A 247 7.92 6.50 6.31
N ALA A 248 7.33 6.30 7.49
CA ALA A 248 6.74 5.02 7.87
C ALA A 248 5.57 4.62 6.94
N VAL A 249 4.71 5.58 6.58
CA VAL A 249 3.62 5.36 5.62
C VAL A 249 4.17 4.97 4.25
N ARG A 250 5.19 5.65 3.74
CA ARG A 250 5.81 5.29 2.44
C ARG A 250 6.43 3.90 2.43
N GLU A 251 7.05 3.48 3.54
CA GLU A 251 7.55 2.12 3.67
C GLU A 251 6.38 1.12 3.61
N LEU A 252 5.32 1.35 4.40
CA LEU A 252 4.13 0.50 4.38
C LEU A 252 3.47 0.46 3.00
N GLU A 253 3.30 1.60 2.33
CA GLU A 253 2.79 1.67 0.95
C GLU A 253 3.62 0.84 0.00
N THR A 254 4.95 0.92 0.11
CA THR A 254 5.85 0.11 -0.72
C THR A 254 5.61 -1.38 -0.47
N ARG A 255 5.48 -1.80 0.80
CA ARG A 255 5.20 -3.20 1.16
C ARG A 255 3.81 -3.69 0.78
N LEU A 256 2.81 -2.81 0.79
CA LEU A 256 1.43 -3.13 0.44
C LEU A 256 1.19 -3.15 -1.07
N ALA A 257 1.86 -2.25 -1.79
CA ALA A 257 1.85 -2.27 -3.25
C ALA A 257 2.65 -3.47 -3.77
N THR A 258 3.66 -3.95 -3.02
CA THR A 258 4.31 -5.23 -3.32
C THR A 258 3.61 -6.43 -2.66
N PHE A 259 3.92 -7.65 -3.12
CA PHE A 259 3.60 -8.88 -2.39
C PHE A 259 4.61 -9.12 -1.27
N GLY A 260 4.88 -8.08 -0.46
CA GLY A 260 5.74 -8.21 0.70
C GLY A 260 5.27 -9.34 1.62
N ALA A 261 6.22 -10.03 2.24
CA ALA A 261 5.92 -11.06 3.23
C ALA A 261 5.00 -10.49 4.33
N PRO A 262 4.00 -11.26 4.82
CA PRO A 262 3.06 -10.77 5.84
C PRO A 262 3.75 -10.12 7.04
N GLU A 263 4.86 -10.70 7.52
CA GLU A 263 5.63 -10.19 8.66
C GLU A 263 6.27 -8.83 8.36
N ALA A 264 6.70 -8.60 7.12
CA ALA A 264 7.26 -7.32 6.70
C ALA A 264 6.17 -6.23 6.62
N ILE A 265 4.96 -6.60 6.19
CA ILE A 265 3.81 -5.69 6.17
C ILE A 265 3.39 -5.34 7.60
N GLU A 266 3.32 -6.33 8.50
CA GLU A 266 3.01 -6.11 9.90
C GLU A 266 4.05 -5.24 10.59
N ALA A 267 5.35 -5.49 10.35
CA ALA A 267 6.43 -4.67 10.87
C ALA A 267 6.33 -3.21 10.38
N ALA A 268 6.02 -3.01 9.09
CA ALA A 268 5.83 -1.67 8.54
C ALA A 268 4.61 -0.97 9.16
N LEU A 269 3.50 -1.70 9.37
CA LEU A 269 2.31 -1.15 10.04
C LEU A 269 2.57 -0.81 11.51
N ALA A 270 3.31 -1.65 12.24
CA ALA A 270 3.75 -1.34 13.59
C ALA A 270 4.60 -0.05 13.61
N GLY A 271 5.46 0.14 12.60
CA GLY A 271 6.19 1.39 12.38
C GLY A 271 5.26 2.60 12.19
N VAL A 272 4.21 2.49 11.36
CA VAL A 272 3.21 3.55 11.18
C VAL A 272 2.49 3.87 12.50
N ARG A 273 2.05 2.85 13.26
CA ARG A 273 1.39 3.04 14.56
C ARG A 273 2.31 3.74 15.57
N ALA A 274 3.56 3.32 15.67
CA ALA A 274 4.55 3.93 16.55
C ALA A 274 4.84 5.39 16.15
N ALA A 275 5.03 5.65 14.86
CA ALA A 275 5.26 7.00 14.35
C ALA A 275 4.04 7.90 14.61
N TYR A 276 2.82 7.41 14.37
CA TYR A 276 1.59 8.14 14.67
C TYR A 276 1.45 8.45 16.16
N ALA A 277 1.71 7.47 17.03
CA ALA A 277 1.69 7.65 18.49
C ALA A 277 2.74 8.65 19.00
N SER A 278 3.86 8.80 18.28
CA SER A 278 4.90 9.78 18.61
C SER A 278 4.55 11.23 18.22
N LEU A 279 3.50 11.43 17.41
CA LEU A 279 3.08 12.77 17.00
C LEU A 279 2.55 13.56 18.21
N PRO A 280 2.89 14.86 18.35
CA PRO A 280 2.43 15.68 19.46
C PRO A 280 0.91 15.65 19.58
N ALA A 281 0.38 15.11 20.68
CA ALA A 281 -1.07 15.09 20.95
C ALA A 281 -1.64 16.51 20.81
N SER A 282 -2.81 16.62 20.17
CA SER A 282 -3.51 17.85 19.79
C SER A 282 -3.45 18.95 20.87
N GLY A 283 -2.45 19.82 20.77
CA GLY A 283 -2.36 21.06 21.54
C GLY A 283 -2.67 22.25 20.64
N THR A 284 -3.03 23.39 21.24
CA THR A 284 -3.10 24.67 20.53
C THR A 284 -1.76 24.95 19.84
N PRO A 285 -1.71 25.73 18.74
CA PRO A 285 -0.45 26.10 18.10
C PRO A 285 0.58 26.67 19.08
N ALA A 286 0.12 27.38 20.12
CA ALA A 286 0.95 27.84 21.23
C ALA A 286 1.57 26.69 22.05
N ALA A 287 0.76 25.71 22.47
CA ALA A 287 1.25 24.55 23.22
C ALA A 287 2.22 23.70 22.39
N GLY A 288 1.91 23.51 21.10
CA GLY A 288 2.80 22.83 20.16
C GLY A 288 4.12 23.57 19.96
N LEU A 289 4.09 24.89 19.78
CA LEU A 289 5.29 25.71 19.67
C LEU A 289 6.13 25.69 20.96
N SER A 290 5.48 25.68 22.13
CA SER A 290 6.17 25.57 23.42
C SER A 290 6.90 24.24 23.59
N ALA A 291 6.25 23.13 23.23
CA ALA A 291 6.88 21.81 23.25
C ALA A 291 8.05 21.71 22.25
N ASP A 292 7.88 22.26 21.04
CA ASP A 292 8.95 22.28 20.03
C ASP A 292 10.14 23.15 20.45
N LEU A 293 9.89 24.27 21.13
CA LEU A 293 10.94 25.09 21.73
C LEU A 293 11.74 24.31 22.78
N ALA A 294 11.07 23.55 23.64
CA ALA A 294 11.75 22.71 24.64
C ALA A 294 12.63 21.65 23.98
N ALA A 295 12.10 20.93 22.97
CA ALA A 295 12.85 19.94 22.22
C ALA A 295 14.03 20.55 21.45
N ALA A 296 13.83 21.70 20.79
CA ALA A 296 14.88 22.39 20.05
C ALA A 296 16.01 22.90 20.97
N ARG A 297 15.68 23.35 22.19
CA ARG A 297 16.68 23.75 23.20
C ARG A 297 17.57 22.57 23.61
N ALA A 298 17.00 21.37 23.81
CA ALA A 298 17.80 20.19 24.15
C ALA A 298 18.83 19.82 23.07
N LEU A 299 18.57 20.15 21.79
CA LEU A 299 19.56 19.95 20.72
C LEU A 299 20.78 20.86 20.84
N LEU A 300 20.69 21.97 21.59
CA LEU A 300 21.82 22.85 21.83
C LEU A 300 22.86 22.23 22.78
N ASP A 301 22.50 21.16 23.50
CA ASP A 301 23.39 20.42 24.39
C ASP A 301 24.20 19.32 23.67
N LEU A 302 23.94 19.11 22.36
CA LEU A 302 24.67 18.15 21.55
C LEU A 302 26.14 18.55 21.31
N PRO A 303 27.05 17.58 21.05
CA PRO A 303 28.48 17.85 20.95
C PRO A 303 28.84 18.73 19.74
N ARG A 304 29.58 19.80 20.00
CA ARG A 304 30.04 20.78 19.00
C ARG A 304 31.42 20.44 18.47
N GLY A 305 31.62 20.53 17.16
CA GLY A 305 32.94 20.41 16.53
C GLY A 305 32.90 19.92 15.09
N ILE A 306 34.00 19.33 14.63
CA ILE A 306 34.20 18.89 13.23
C ILE A 306 34.39 17.38 13.08
N ARG A 307 34.38 16.63 14.19
CA ARG A 307 34.54 15.17 14.18
C ARG A 307 33.20 14.48 13.95
N SER A 308 33.25 13.22 13.52
CA SER A 308 32.06 12.37 13.34
C SER A 308 31.14 12.42 14.58
N GLY A 309 29.84 12.52 14.34
CA GLY A 309 28.81 12.65 15.36
C GLY A 309 28.64 14.06 15.95
N GLN A 310 29.53 15.01 15.64
CA GLN A 310 29.48 16.39 16.14
C GLN A 310 28.81 17.36 15.15
N TYR A 311 28.41 18.53 15.66
CA TYR A 311 27.73 19.57 14.90
C TYR A 311 28.61 20.84 14.75
N PRO A 312 28.65 21.48 13.57
CA PRO A 312 29.46 22.67 13.35
C PRO A 312 28.89 23.89 14.08
N ALA A 313 29.78 24.82 14.43
CA ALA A 313 29.43 26.03 15.18
C ALA A 313 28.31 26.87 14.55
N SER A 314 28.29 26.95 13.21
CA SER A 314 27.28 27.67 12.43
C SER A 314 25.87 27.06 12.56
N ALA A 315 25.75 25.73 12.71
CA ALA A 315 24.46 25.08 12.90
C ALA A 315 23.80 25.49 14.22
N PHE A 316 24.57 25.51 15.33
CA PHE A 316 24.07 26.03 16.60
C PHE A 316 23.65 27.50 16.52
N GLY A 317 24.41 28.32 15.79
CA GLY A 317 24.09 29.74 15.59
C GLY A 317 22.76 29.94 14.85
N ALA A 318 22.50 29.14 13.81
CA ALA A 318 21.24 29.17 13.08
C ALA A 318 20.07 28.67 13.95
N LEU A 319 20.24 27.54 14.65
CA LEU A 319 19.20 26.97 15.51
C LEU A 319 18.83 27.92 16.66
N ARG A 320 19.82 28.57 17.29
CA ARG A 320 19.57 29.52 18.39
C ARG A 320 18.79 30.77 17.91
N ARG A 321 19.02 31.24 16.69
CA ARG A 321 18.21 32.32 16.10
C ARG A 321 16.76 31.90 15.91
N ALA A 322 16.53 30.72 15.33
CA ALA A 322 15.18 30.19 15.14
C ALA A 322 14.44 29.98 16.47
N ILE A 323 15.14 29.47 17.51
CA ILE A 323 14.57 29.36 18.87
C ILE A 323 14.15 30.73 19.40
N ASN A 324 15.00 31.75 19.27
CA ASN A 324 14.68 33.09 19.76
C ASN A 324 13.49 33.72 19.01
N GLU A 325 13.40 33.53 17.69
CA GLU A 325 12.29 34.02 16.88
C GLU A 325 10.97 33.32 17.24
N ALA A 326 11.00 31.99 17.38
CA ALA A 326 9.86 31.20 17.82
C ALA A 326 9.40 31.57 19.24
N GLN A 327 10.34 31.80 20.15
CA GLN A 327 10.04 32.23 21.50
C GLN A 327 9.38 33.62 21.51
N ARG A 328 9.89 34.58 20.73
CA ARG A 328 9.25 35.89 20.58
C ARG A 328 7.83 35.78 20.03
N ALA A 329 7.60 34.90 19.06
CA ALA A 329 6.26 34.68 18.52
C ALA A 329 5.31 34.12 19.59
N LEU A 330 5.79 33.22 20.44
CA LEU A 330 5.02 32.67 21.56
C LEU A 330 4.73 33.73 22.63
N GLU A 331 5.71 34.54 23.00
CA GLU A 331 5.59 35.62 24.01
C GLU A 331 4.68 36.76 23.55
N GLN A 332 4.78 37.16 22.28
CA GLN A 332 3.90 38.18 21.70
C GLN A 332 2.46 37.67 21.54
N GLY A 333 2.27 36.35 21.54
CA GLY A 333 1.02 35.72 21.14
C GLY A 333 0.62 36.10 19.72
N GLY A 334 -0.64 35.85 19.40
CA GLY A 334 -1.22 36.22 18.12
C GLY A 334 -2.16 35.14 17.57
N PRO A 335 -2.67 35.34 16.35
CA PRO A 335 -3.52 34.36 15.72
C PRO A 335 -2.77 33.04 15.53
N ASP A 336 -3.50 31.94 15.60
CA ASP A 336 -2.98 30.57 15.43
C ASP A 336 -2.09 30.41 14.19
N ALA A 337 -2.42 31.10 13.09
CA ALA A 337 -1.62 31.11 11.86
C ALA A 337 -0.18 31.65 12.07
N ARG A 338 0.01 32.69 12.89
CA ARG A 338 1.33 33.27 13.17
C ARG A 338 2.17 32.32 14.04
N LEU A 339 1.53 31.69 15.03
CA LEU A 339 2.17 30.69 15.88
C LEU A 339 2.54 29.44 15.08
N ALA A 340 1.65 28.99 14.18
CA ALA A 340 1.93 27.90 13.26
C ALA A 340 3.09 28.23 12.30
N GLN A 341 3.16 29.46 11.77
CA GLN A 341 4.28 29.90 10.94
C GLN A 341 5.61 29.90 11.70
N ALA A 342 5.63 30.46 12.92
CA ALA A 342 6.82 30.45 13.77
C ALA A 342 7.25 29.02 14.12
N ARG A 343 6.29 28.14 14.37
CA ARG A 343 6.52 26.72 14.62
C ARG A 343 7.10 26.00 13.41
N SER A 344 6.55 26.21 12.22
CA SER A 344 7.09 25.66 10.96
C SER A 344 8.52 26.13 10.70
N ALA A 345 8.81 27.41 10.95
CA ALA A 345 10.17 27.95 10.80
C ALA A 345 11.16 27.29 11.78
N LEU A 346 10.77 27.10 13.04
CA LEU A 346 11.57 26.38 14.04
C LEU A 346 11.83 24.94 13.62
N ALA A 347 10.81 24.24 13.13
CA ALA A 347 10.92 22.84 12.75
C ALA A 347 11.86 22.64 11.52
N SER A 348 11.80 23.55 10.54
CA SER A 348 12.76 23.61 9.42
C SER A 348 14.19 23.84 9.90
N ALA A 349 14.40 24.72 10.89
CA ALA A 349 15.72 24.95 11.46
C ALA A 349 16.27 23.73 12.22
N VAL A 350 15.41 22.99 12.94
CA VAL A 350 15.76 21.73 13.61
C VAL A 350 16.19 20.66 12.59
N SER A 351 15.44 20.51 11.50
CA SER A 351 15.80 19.57 10.43
C SER A 351 17.15 19.94 9.80
N ALA A 352 17.34 21.22 9.46
CA ALA A 352 18.59 21.73 8.93
C ALA A 352 19.76 21.53 9.91
N PHE A 353 19.54 21.67 11.21
CA PHE A 353 20.55 21.39 12.24
C PHE A 353 20.97 19.91 12.23
N ARG A 354 20.00 18.99 12.25
CA ARG A 354 20.26 17.53 12.24
C ARG A 354 21.06 17.10 11.01
N ALA A 355 20.72 17.64 9.83
CA ALA A 355 21.45 17.36 8.59
C ALA A 355 22.90 17.86 8.58
N LYS A 356 23.32 18.69 9.53
CA LYS A 356 24.70 19.18 9.66
C LYS A 356 25.58 18.31 10.57
N GLN A 357 25.06 17.20 11.11
CA GLN A 357 25.87 16.23 11.83
C GLN A 357 26.99 15.73 10.92
N LYS A 358 28.21 15.68 11.43
CA LYS A 358 29.34 15.13 10.68
C LYS A 358 29.21 13.60 10.61
N PRO A 359 29.36 13.01 9.41
CA PRO A 359 29.33 11.56 9.24
C PRO A 359 30.44 10.90 10.06
#